data_AF-A0A8J7KFE0-F1
#
_entry.id   AF-A0A8J7KFE0-F1
#
_cell.length_a   1.000
_cell.length_b   1.000
_cell.length_c   1.000
_cell.angle_alpha   90.00
_cell.angle_beta   90.00
_cell.angle_gamma   90.00
#
_symmetry.space_group_name_H-M   'P 1'
#
loop_
_entity.id
_entity.type
_entity.pdbx_description
1 polymer ?
#
loop_
_entity_poly.entity_id
_entity_poly.type
_entity_poly.pdbx_seq_one_letter_code
_entity_poly.pdbx_strand_id
1 'polypeptide(L)'
;MTATADILTALSGAEKELDEAKTHNAGGRDHADRVRTQALGQGFLGVAQHMTQVITAFDDAQITLGNALAAVGDARSPVGEIKDGMTPDEVKTRLNTSIASIDRSAEAILATYPAFDEAENVVKSALAGGDPGPLLRFISMANEAAARGKAQAATAKTKAQAQIPQASSLGN
;
A
#
# COMPACT_ATOMS: atom_id res chain seq x y z
N MET A 1 20.74 17.04 -10.99
CA MET A 1 19.83 15.98 -11.50
C MET A 1 19.85 14.66 -10.71
N THR A 2 20.86 14.34 -9.88
CA THR A 2 20.89 13.08 -9.10
C THR A 2 19.82 12.99 -8.00
N ALA A 3 19.44 14.11 -7.38
CA ALA A 3 18.50 14.09 -6.26
C ALA A 3 17.04 13.79 -6.64
N THR A 4 16.56 14.24 -7.80
CA THR A 4 15.22 13.90 -8.30
C THR A 4 15.15 12.43 -8.71
N ALA A 5 16.22 11.88 -9.27
CA ALA A 5 16.33 10.45 -9.57
C ALA A 5 16.24 9.58 -8.31
N ASP A 6 16.84 10.01 -7.20
CA ASP A 6 16.77 9.31 -5.92
C ASP A 6 15.37 9.29 -5.30
N ILE A 7 14.58 10.36 -5.51
CA ILE A 7 13.17 10.43 -5.10
C ILE A 7 12.33 9.49 -5.97
N LEU A 8 12.48 9.56 -7.30
CA LEU A 8 11.77 8.70 -8.25
C LEU A 8 12.07 7.22 -8.05
N THR A 9 13.31 6.89 -7.67
CA THR A 9 13.72 5.51 -7.34
C THR A 9 12.98 5.01 -6.10
N ALA A 10 12.89 5.82 -5.04
CA ALA A 10 12.16 5.45 -3.83
C ALA A 10 10.65 5.32 -4.09
N LEU A 11 10.06 6.20 -4.91
CA LEU A 11 8.66 6.09 -5.33
C LEU A 11 8.40 4.81 -6.14
N SER A 12 9.31 4.44 -7.06
CA SER A 12 9.21 3.19 -7.81
C SER A 12 9.33 1.96 -6.90
N GLY A 13 10.16 2.05 -5.86
CA GLY A 13 10.23 1.05 -4.79
C GLY A 13 8.89 0.92 -4.06
N ALA A 14 8.27 2.03 -3.67
CA ALA A 14 6.97 2.03 -3.00
C ALA A 14 5.87 1.40 -3.86
N GLU A 15 5.81 1.72 -5.17
CA GLU A 15 4.85 1.11 -6.10
C GLU A 15 5.00 -0.41 -6.16
N LYS A 16 6.23 -0.90 -6.29
CA LYS A 16 6.51 -2.34 -6.38
C LYS A 16 6.03 -3.08 -5.13
N GLU A 17 6.32 -2.55 -3.95
CA GLU A 17 5.92 -3.16 -2.68
C GLU A 17 4.38 -3.12 -2.49
N LEU A 18 3.72 -2.05 -2.93
CA LEU A 18 2.25 -1.95 -2.90
C LEU A 18 1.58 -2.91 -3.90
N ASP A 19 2.18 -3.12 -5.07
CA ASP A 19 1.68 -4.09 -6.04
C ASP A 19 1.88 -5.54 -5.54
N GLU A 20 2.99 -5.80 -4.85
CA GLU A 20 3.20 -7.05 -4.14
C GLU A 20 2.14 -7.26 -3.04
N ALA A 21 1.84 -6.23 -2.24
CA ALA A 21 0.80 -6.29 -1.22
C ALA A 21 -0.57 -6.64 -1.82
N LYS A 22 -0.94 -6.02 -2.95
CA LYS A 22 -2.17 -6.34 -3.69
C LYS A 22 -2.19 -7.77 -4.22
N THR A 23 -1.04 -8.28 -4.65
CA THR A 23 -0.92 -9.66 -5.14
C THR A 23 -1.17 -10.66 -4.01
N HIS A 24 -0.56 -10.44 -2.84
CA HIS A 24 -0.80 -11.29 -1.66
C HIS A 24 -2.23 -11.19 -1.16
N ASN A 25 -2.80 -9.98 -1.16
CA ASN A 25 -4.19 -9.72 -0.79
C ASN A 25 -5.17 -10.50 -1.70
N ALA A 26 -4.99 -10.42 -3.02
CA ALA A 26 -5.78 -11.17 -4.00
C ALA A 26 -5.62 -12.70 -3.82
N GLY A 27 -4.39 -13.17 -3.56
CA GLY A 27 -4.14 -14.58 -3.24
C GLY A 27 -4.87 -15.07 -1.99
N GLY A 28 -4.92 -14.23 -0.95
CA GLY A 28 -5.67 -14.48 0.28
C GLY A 28 -7.19 -14.55 0.03
N ARG A 29 -7.73 -13.59 -0.73
CA ARG A 29 -9.13 -13.57 -1.17
C ARG A 29 -9.51 -14.85 -1.91
N ASP A 30 -8.72 -15.24 -2.92
CA ASP A 30 -8.99 -16.44 -3.72
C ASP A 30 -8.88 -17.72 -2.88
N HIS A 31 -7.99 -17.74 -1.88
CA HIS A 31 -7.92 -18.85 -0.92
C HIS A 31 -9.18 -18.91 -0.04
N ALA A 32 -9.64 -17.78 0.49
CA ALA A 32 -10.86 -17.72 1.28
C ALA A 32 -12.08 -18.18 0.47
N ASP A 33 -12.16 -17.82 -0.82
CA ASP A 33 -13.22 -18.24 -1.73
C ASP A 33 -13.22 -19.76 -1.98
N ARG A 34 -12.04 -20.38 -2.11
CA ARG A 34 -11.91 -21.84 -2.19
C ARG A 34 -12.39 -22.52 -0.91
N VAL A 35 -11.97 -22.03 0.26
CA VAL A 35 -12.42 -22.56 1.57
C VAL A 35 -13.93 -22.42 1.71
N ARG A 36 -14.51 -21.26 1.33
CA ARG A 36 -15.96 -21.03 1.33
C ARG A 36 -16.69 -22.07 0.47
N THR A 37 -16.22 -22.28 -0.75
CA THR A 37 -16.83 -23.21 -1.71
C THR A 37 -16.78 -24.65 -1.21
N GLN A 38 -15.65 -25.07 -0.64
CA GLN A 38 -15.51 -26.40 -0.01
C GLN A 38 -16.43 -26.55 1.19
N ALA A 39 -16.50 -25.55 2.06
CA ALA A 39 -17.38 -25.55 3.23
C ALA A 39 -18.86 -25.67 2.83
N LEU A 40 -19.31 -24.94 1.80
CA LEU A 40 -20.66 -25.07 1.25
C LEU A 40 -20.94 -26.49 0.74
N GLY A 41 -20.01 -27.07 -0.02
CA GLY A 41 -20.14 -28.45 -0.55
C GLY A 41 -20.21 -29.53 0.55
N GLN A 42 -19.67 -29.24 1.73
CA GLN A 42 -19.69 -30.14 2.90
C GLN A 42 -20.81 -29.81 3.90
N GLY A 43 -21.61 -28.76 3.66
CA GLY A 43 -22.69 -28.33 4.55
C GLY A 43 -22.23 -27.51 5.76
N PHE A 44 -20.98 -27.07 5.82
CA PHE A 44 -20.44 -26.22 6.89
C PHE A 44 -20.79 -24.74 6.68
N LEU A 45 -22.08 -24.41 6.79
CA LEU A 45 -22.61 -23.09 6.48
C LEU A 45 -21.99 -21.95 7.32
N GLY A 46 -21.67 -22.20 8.59
CA GLY A 46 -21.01 -21.20 9.45
C GLY A 46 -19.62 -20.82 8.96
N VAL A 47 -18.80 -21.80 8.56
CA VAL A 47 -17.47 -21.57 7.98
C VAL A 47 -17.60 -20.78 6.67
N ALA A 48 -18.56 -21.15 5.81
CA ALA A 48 -18.81 -20.43 4.58
C ALA A 48 -19.21 -18.95 4.82
N GLN A 49 -20.04 -18.69 5.82
CA GLN A 49 -20.41 -17.32 6.19
C GLN A 49 -19.21 -16.50 6.67
N HIS A 50 -18.35 -17.08 7.52
CA HIS A 50 -17.14 -16.41 7.96
C HIS A 50 -16.16 -16.15 6.80
N MET A 51 -16.03 -17.09 5.86
CA MET A 51 -15.20 -16.84 4.68
C MET A 51 -15.75 -15.74 3.77
N THR A 52 -17.07 -15.56 3.71
CA THR A 52 -17.65 -14.37 3.05
C THR A 52 -17.19 -13.07 3.72
N GLN A 53 -17.14 -13.02 5.06
CA GLN A 53 -16.64 -11.85 5.79
C GLN A 53 -15.16 -11.60 5.50
N VAL A 54 -14.34 -12.65 5.49
CA VAL A 54 -12.92 -12.58 5.14
C VAL A 54 -12.71 -12.06 3.70
N ILE A 55 -13.52 -12.54 2.75
CA ILE A 55 -13.48 -12.06 1.36
C ILE A 55 -13.81 -10.56 1.29
N THR A 56 -14.85 -10.10 1.99
CA THR A 56 -15.19 -8.67 2.05
C THR A 56 -14.03 -7.85 2.61
N ALA A 57 -13.39 -8.29 3.69
CA ALA A 57 -12.23 -7.62 4.24
C ALA A 57 -11.04 -7.55 3.25
N PHE A 58 -10.78 -8.63 2.50
CA PHE A 58 -9.79 -8.61 1.42
C PHE A 58 -10.18 -7.66 0.28
N ASP A 59 -11.46 -7.59 -0.11
CA ASP A 59 -11.93 -6.67 -1.15
C ASP A 59 -11.77 -5.20 -0.71
N ASP A 60 -12.08 -4.87 0.54
CA ASP A 60 -11.88 -3.53 1.13
C ASP A 60 -10.38 -3.15 1.21
N ALA A 61 -9.54 -4.10 1.63
CA ALA A 61 -8.08 -3.94 1.62
C ALA A 61 -7.55 -3.75 0.18
N GLN A 62 -8.12 -4.43 -0.81
CA GLN A 62 -7.72 -4.28 -2.22
C GLN A 62 -8.00 -2.86 -2.74
N ILE A 63 -9.15 -2.29 -2.38
CA ILE A 63 -9.53 -0.92 -2.75
C ILE A 63 -8.56 0.08 -2.11
N THR A 64 -8.31 -0.03 -0.81
CA THR A 64 -7.43 0.88 -0.07
C THR A 64 -5.96 0.78 -0.53
N LEU A 65 -5.46 -0.42 -0.81
CA LEU A 65 -4.15 -0.62 -1.46
C LEU A 65 -4.09 -0.01 -2.87
N GLY A 66 -5.19 -0.10 -3.64
CA GLY A 66 -5.31 0.54 -4.95
C GLY A 66 -5.21 2.07 -4.86
N ASN A 67 -5.88 2.67 -3.88
CA ASN A 67 -5.81 4.10 -3.61
C ASN A 67 -4.39 4.53 -3.18
N ALA A 68 -3.73 3.72 -2.34
CA ALA A 68 -2.35 3.97 -1.95
C ALA A 68 -1.40 3.96 -3.14
N LEU A 69 -1.53 2.98 -4.03
CA LEU A 69 -0.72 2.86 -5.25
C LEU A 69 -0.93 4.04 -6.19
N ALA A 70 -2.20 4.44 -6.41
CA ALA A 70 -2.52 5.61 -7.22
C ALA A 70 -1.89 6.89 -6.66
N ALA A 71 -1.94 7.09 -5.35
CA ALA A 71 -1.33 8.25 -4.70
C ALA A 71 0.21 8.26 -4.79
N VAL A 72 0.87 7.10 -4.78
CA VAL A 72 2.32 7.02 -5.09
C VAL A 72 2.58 7.40 -6.54
N GLY A 73 1.76 6.93 -7.47
CA GLY A 73 1.85 7.31 -8.89
C GLY A 73 1.71 8.82 -9.10
N ASP A 74 0.72 9.45 -8.46
CA ASP A 74 0.51 10.91 -8.45
C ASP A 74 1.75 11.68 -7.95
N ALA A 75 2.50 11.10 -7.00
CA ALA A 75 3.69 11.76 -6.44
C ALA A 75 4.85 11.88 -7.45
N ARG A 76 4.85 11.09 -8.53
CA ARG A 76 5.97 11.03 -9.48
C ARG A 76 5.99 12.17 -10.47
N SER A 77 4.84 12.54 -11.02
CA SER A 77 4.73 13.58 -12.06
C SER A 77 5.34 14.91 -11.62
N PRO A 78 5.02 15.47 -10.43
CA PRO A 78 5.62 16.71 -9.96
C PRO A 78 7.16 16.65 -9.88
N VAL A 79 7.72 15.50 -9.46
CA VAL A 79 9.18 15.31 -9.37
C VAL A 79 9.81 15.18 -10.75
N GLY A 80 9.18 14.44 -11.66
CA GLY A 80 9.67 14.23 -13.03
C GLY A 80 9.62 15.49 -13.90
N GLU A 81 8.78 16.46 -13.53
CA GLU A 81 8.69 17.75 -14.20
C GLU A 81 9.79 18.73 -13.80
N ILE A 82 10.52 18.48 -12.71
CA ILE A 82 11.61 19.35 -12.27
C ILE A 82 12.76 19.29 -13.29
N LYS A 83 13.05 20.44 -13.91
CA LYS A 83 14.07 20.61 -14.95
C LYS A 83 15.07 21.69 -14.57
N ASP A 84 16.24 21.63 -15.20
CA ASP A 84 17.24 22.68 -15.10
C ASP A 84 16.65 24.02 -15.58
N GLY A 85 16.95 25.11 -14.85
CA GLY A 85 16.43 26.45 -15.15
C GLY A 85 15.08 26.80 -14.51
N MET A 86 14.43 25.88 -13.81
CA MET A 86 13.27 26.21 -12.97
C MET A 86 13.68 27.09 -11.79
N THR A 87 12.80 28.02 -11.42
CA THR A 87 13.00 28.87 -10.25
C THR A 87 12.93 28.07 -8.95
N PRO A 88 13.57 28.54 -7.86
CA PRO A 88 13.45 27.91 -6.54
C PRO A 88 12.01 27.65 -6.09
N ASP A 89 11.09 28.60 -6.32
CA ASP A 89 9.69 28.47 -5.92
C ASP A 89 8.92 27.44 -6.75
N GLU A 90 9.22 27.33 -8.04
CA GLU A 90 8.68 26.30 -8.92
C GLU A 90 9.13 24.89 -8.50
N VAL A 91 10.38 24.73 -8.11
CA VAL A 91 10.91 23.46 -7.58
C VAL A 91 10.25 23.13 -6.25
N LYS A 92 10.19 24.09 -5.32
CA LYS A 92 9.56 23.91 -4.00
C LYS A 92 8.09 23.53 -4.12
N THR A 93 7.34 24.18 -5.01
CA THR A 93 5.92 23.87 -5.25
C THR A 93 5.75 22.43 -5.71
N ARG A 94 6.54 21.98 -6.69
CA ARG A 94 6.48 20.60 -7.20
C ARG A 94 6.85 19.56 -6.14
N LEU A 95 7.90 19.81 -5.36
CA LEU A 95 8.29 18.93 -4.26
C LEU A 95 7.19 18.83 -3.20
N ASN A 96 6.56 19.95 -2.83
CA ASN A 96 5.44 19.95 -1.88
C ASN A 96 4.21 19.20 -2.42
N THR A 97 3.90 19.33 -3.71
CA THR A 97 2.83 18.55 -4.35
C THR A 97 3.13 17.05 -4.28
N SER A 98 4.38 16.65 -4.55
CA SER A 98 4.81 15.25 -4.42
C SER A 98 4.68 14.75 -2.97
N ILE A 99 5.12 15.54 -2.00
CA ILE A 99 5.01 15.21 -0.57
C ILE A 99 3.55 15.01 -0.15
N ALA A 100 2.63 15.89 -0.58
CA ALA A 100 1.21 15.75 -0.28
C ALA A 100 0.61 14.44 -0.85
N SER A 101 1.02 14.04 -2.06
CA SER A 101 0.62 12.75 -2.64
C SER A 101 1.20 11.56 -1.87
N ILE A 102 2.44 11.65 -1.40
CA ILE A 102 3.04 10.62 -0.54
C ILE A 102 2.27 10.49 0.79
N ASP A 103 1.85 11.61 1.39
CA ASP A 103 1.06 11.60 2.63
C ASP A 103 -0.30 10.93 2.43
N ARG A 104 -1.00 11.23 1.32
CA ARG A 104 -2.22 10.51 0.93
C ARG A 104 -2.00 9.00 0.78
N SER A 105 -0.87 8.59 0.19
CA SER A 105 -0.52 7.16 0.10
C SER A 105 -0.34 6.54 1.48
N ALA A 106 0.38 7.21 2.39
CA ALA A 106 0.60 6.71 3.74
C ALA A 106 -0.71 6.58 4.54
N GLU A 107 -1.64 7.53 4.38
CA GLU A 107 -2.98 7.47 4.96
C GLU A 107 -3.78 6.30 4.39
N ALA A 108 -3.75 6.10 3.07
CA ALA A 108 -4.43 4.98 2.42
C ALA A 108 -3.87 3.62 2.85
N ILE A 109 -2.55 3.50 3.06
CA ILE A 109 -1.93 2.29 3.61
C ILE A 109 -2.38 2.06 5.06
N LEU A 110 -2.43 3.10 5.89
CA LEU A 110 -2.91 2.96 7.26
C LEU A 110 -4.38 2.49 7.31
N ALA A 111 -5.17 2.87 6.32
CA ALA A 111 -6.57 2.45 6.20
C ALA A 111 -6.74 0.97 5.80
N THR A 112 -5.68 0.25 5.39
CA THR A 112 -5.78 -1.19 5.08
C THR A 112 -5.72 -2.07 6.34
N TYR A 113 -5.04 -1.61 7.38
CA TYR A 113 -4.78 -2.41 8.59
C TYR A 113 -6.06 -2.87 9.31
N PRO A 114 -7.11 -2.04 9.48
CA PRO A 114 -8.35 -2.51 10.10
C PRO A 114 -8.99 -3.70 9.37
N ALA A 115 -8.96 -3.71 8.04
CA ALA A 115 -9.50 -4.81 7.24
C ALA A 115 -8.67 -6.09 7.42
N PHE A 116 -7.33 -5.97 7.48
CA PHE A 116 -6.47 -7.11 7.76
C PHE A 116 -6.66 -7.66 9.18
N ASP A 117 -6.80 -6.79 10.18
CA ASP A 117 -7.08 -7.19 11.56
C ASP A 117 -8.43 -7.91 11.67
N GLU A 118 -9.46 -7.41 10.99
CA GLU A 118 -10.77 -8.06 10.91
C GLU A 118 -10.66 -9.44 10.26
N ALA A 119 -10.02 -9.54 9.09
CA ALA A 119 -9.80 -10.80 8.40
C ALA A 119 -9.06 -11.81 9.29
N GLU A 120 -8.00 -11.39 9.98
CA GLU A 120 -7.23 -12.23 10.89
C GLU A 120 -8.08 -12.75 12.06
N ASN A 121 -8.86 -11.88 12.69
CA ASN A 121 -9.74 -12.25 13.80
C ASN A 121 -10.83 -13.24 13.34
N VAL A 122 -11.44 -13.00 12.18
CA VAL A 122 -12.45 -13.91 11.61
C VAL A 122 -11.81 -15.25 11.27
N VAL A 123 -10.66 -15.29 10.60
CA VAL A 123 -9.94 -16.53 10.26
C VAL A 123 -9.62 -17.35 11.51
N LYS A 124 -9.06 -16.73 12.56
CA LYS A 124 -8.75 -17.41 13.82
C LYS A 124 -9.97 -18.00 14.49
N SER A 125 -11.09 -17.28 14.48
CA SER A 125 -12.35 -17.74 15.09
C SER A 125 -13.02 -18.86 14.27
N ALA A 126 -13.11 -18.69 12.95
CA ALA A 126 -13.80 -19.61 12.05
C ALA A 126 -13.07 -20.94 11.86
N LEU A 127 -11.75 -20.93 11.98
CA LEU A 127 -10.88 -22.10 11.78
C LEU A 127 -10.22 -22.57 13.07
N ALA A 128 -10.82 -22.26 14.24
CA ALA A 128 -10.30 -22.66 15.55
C ALA A 128 -10.12 -24.19 15.74
N GLY A 129 -10.67 -25.02 14.84
CA GLY A 129 -10.46 -26.47 14.76
C GLY A 129 -9.90 -26.98 13.43
N GLY A 130 -9.43 -26.09 12.55
CA GLY A 130 -8.83 -26.39 11.24
C GLY A 130 -7.41 -25.82 11.11
N ASP A 131 -6.90 -25.70 9.87
CA ASP A 131 -5.60 -25.06 9.60
C ASP A 131 -5.80 -23.62 9.07
N PRO A 132 -5.74 -22.59 9.94
CA PRO A 132 -5.78 -21.18 9.52
C PRO A 132 -4.50 -20.71 8.83
N GLY A 133 -3.42 -21.51 8.86
CA GLY A 133 -2.06 -21.12 8.47
C GLY A 133 -1.95 -20.44 7.11
N PRO A 134 -2.56 -20.96 6.03
CA PRO A 134 -2.47 -20.34 4.72
C PRO A 134 -3.07 -18.93 4.64
N LEU A 135 -4.25 -18.71 5.22
CA LEU A 135 -4.91 -17.40 5.18
C LEU A 135 -4.17 -16.37 6.05
N LEU A 136 -3.75 -16.76 7.25
CA LEU A 136 -2.96 -15.89 8.12
C LEU A 136 -1.63 -15.51 7.47
N ARG A 137 -1.01 -16.43 6.72
CA ARG A 137 0.20 -16.14 5.95
C ARG A 137 -0.04 -15.11 4.86
N PHE A 138 -1.14 -15.20 4.09
CA PHE A 138 -1.46 -14.18 3.08
C PHE A 138 -1.67 -12.81 3.70
N ILE A 139 -2.38 -12.72 4.82
CA ILE A 139 -2.59 -11.48 5.56
C ILE A 139 -1.24 -10.90 6.01
N SER A 140 -0.36 -11.71 6.61
CA SER A 140 0.99 -11.28 7.03
C SER A 140 1.81 -10.77 5.85
N MET A 141 1.84 -11.52 4.75
CA MET A 141 2.61 -11.15 3.56
C MET A 141 2.10 -9.85 2.91
N ALA A 142 0.78 -9.65 2.85
CA ALA A 142 0.20 -8.40 2.37
C ALA A 142 0.51 -7.21 3.31
N ASN A 143 0.39 -7.41 4.63
CA ASN A 143 0.71 -6.40 5.64
C ASN A 143 2.18 -5.99 5.60
N GLU A 144 3.09 -6.96 5.53
CA GLU A 144 4.53 -6.72 5.46
C GLU A 144 4.91 -5.96 4.19
N ALA A 145 4.36 -6.35 3.04
CA ALA A 145 4.58 -5.65 1.78
C ALA A 145 4.03 -4.21 1.82
N ALA A 146 2.84 -3.99 2.37
CA ALA A 146 2.27 -2.65 2.55
C ALA A 146 3.14 -1.78 3.48
N ALA A 147 3.68 -2.37 4.56
CA ALA A 147 4.60 -1.68 5.46
C ALA A 147 5.94 -1.32 4.78
N ARG A 148 6.49 -2.20 3.94
CA ARG A 148 7.68 -1.89 3.11
C ARG A 148 7.39 -0.77 2.11
N GLY A 149 6.23 -0.79 1.46
CA GLY A 149 5.78 0.27 0.56
C GLY A 149 5.70 1.62 1.26
N LYS A 150 5.11 1.66 2.47
CA LYS A 150 5.08 2.86 3.32
C LYS A 150 6.49 3.37 3.67
N ALA A 151 7.42 2.48 3.99
CA ALA A 151 8.80 2.86 4.32
C ALA A 151 9.53 3.48 3.10
N GLN A 152 9.31 2.93 1.90
CA GLN A 152 9.85 3.50 0.66
C GLN A 152 9.24 4.87 0.35
N ALA A 153 7.93 5.03 0.53
CA ALA A 153 7.25 6.30 0.37
C ALA A 153 7.79 7.36 1.38
N ALA A 154 7.99 6.98 2.65
CA ALA A 154 8.61 7.85 3.66
C ALA A 154 10.06 8.25 3.31
N THR A 155 10.81 7.33 2.69
CA THR A 155 12.16 7.62 2.17
C THR A 155 12.09 8.66 1.05
N ALA A 156 11.15 8.52 0.10
CA ALA A 156 10.93 9.49 -0.96
C ALA A 156 10.57 10.88 -0.39
N LYS A 157 9.67 10.92 0.61
CA LYS A 157 9.28 12.16 1.31
C LYS A 157 10.48 12.83 1.96
N THR A 158 11.28 12.08 2.72
CA THR A 158 12.48 12.61 3.40
C THR A 158 13.46 13.21 2.39
N LYS A 159 13.70 12.52 1.27
CA LYS A 159 14.55 13.03 0.18
C LYS A 159 13.97 14.30 -0.45
N ALA A 160 12.67 14.33 -0.74
CA ALA A 160 12.00 15.51 -1.28
C ALA A 160 12.09 16.71 -0.33
N GLN A 161 11.87 16.50 0.97
CA GLN A 161 12.00 17.54 1.99
C GLN A 161 13.42 18.09 2.08
N ALA A 162 14.45 17.24 1.98
CA ALA A 162 15.84 17.67 1.98
C ALA A 162 16.22 18.54 0.76
N GLN A 163 15.48 18.43 -0.35
CA GLN A 163 15.71 19.25 -1.55
C GLN A 163 15.10 20.66 -1.45
N ILE A 164 14.12 20.89 -0.57
CA ILE A 164 13.45 22.19 -0.44
C ILE A 164 14.43 23.29 0.02
N PRO A 165 15.23 23.12 1.08
CA PRO A 165 16.21 24.14 1.48
C PRO A 165 17.30 24.37 0.42
N GLN A 166 17.67 23.32 -0.32
CA GLN A 166 18.70 23.40 -1.38
C GLN A 166 18.22 24.25 -2.56
N ALA A 167 16.94 24.13 -2.94
CA ALA A 167 16.34 24.99 -3.96
C ALA A 167 16.40 26.48 -3.56
N SER A 168 16.14 26.80 -2.29
CA SER A 168 16.23 28.18 -1.79
C SER A 168 17.65 28.75 -1.77
N SER A 169 18.68 27.91 -1.66
CA SER A 169 20.08 28.36 -1.64
C SER A 169 20.66 28.71 -3.02
N LEU A 170 19.99 28.33 -4.11
CA LEU A 170 20.42 28.60 -5.49
C LEU A 170 19.88 29.93 -6.05
N GLY A 171 18.97 30.59 -5.33
CA GLY A 171 18.36 31.87 -5.73
C GLY A 171 18.98 33.11 -5.07
N ASN A 172 20.07 32.95 -4.32
CA ASN A 172 20.83 34.04 -3.69
C ASN A 172 22.21 34.18 -4.32
#